data_AF-A0A0E3Z1R0-F1
#
_entry.id   AF-A0A0E3Z1R0-F1
#
_cell.length_a   1.000
_cell.length_b   1.000
_cell.length_c   1.000
_cell.angle_alpha   90.00
_cell.angle_beta   90.00
_cell.angle_gamma   90.00
#
_symmetry.space_group_name_H-M   'P 1'
#
loop_
_entity.id
_entity.type
_entity.pdbx_description
1 polymer ?
#
loop_
_entity_poly.entity_id
_entity_poly.type
_entity_poly.pdbx_seq_one_letter_code
_entity_poly.pdbx_strand_id
1 'polypeptide(L)' 'MEIQDQTEIARQLAWLRREHRELDAEIERCAANNEDELLVKRMKKRKLWLKDCITRLESALIPDEPA' A
#
# COMPACT_ATOMS: atom_id res chain seq x y z
N MET A 1 -7.90 -18.67 -19.49
CA MET A 1 -6.83 -17.67 -19.30
C MET A 1 -7.28 -16.73 -18.18
N GLU A 2 -7.37 -17.24 -16.95
CA GLU A 2 -7.84 -16.48 -15.76
C GLU A 2 -6.87 -16.59 -14.59
N ILE A 3 -6.10 -17.69 -14.53
CA ILE A 3 -5.11 -17.94 -13.47
C ILE A 3 -3.90 -17.00 -13.62
N GLN A 4 -3.52 -16.62 -14.85
CA GLN A 4 -2.41 -15.68 -15.08
C GLN A 4 -2.70 -14.30 -14.47
N ASP A 5 -3.94 -13.81 -14.61
CA ASP A 5 -4.34 -12.50 -14.08
C ASP A 5 -4.31 -12.46 -12.55
N GLN A 6 -4.79 -13.52 -11.88
CA GLN A 6 -4.73 -13.61 -10.41
C GLN A 6 -3.30 -13.67 -9.88
N THR A 7 -2.41 -14.37 -10.59
CA THR A 7 -1.00 -14.49 -10.19
C THR A 7 -0.28 -13.14 -10.34
N GLU A 8 -0.62 -12.38 -11.37
CA GLU A 8 -0.07 -11.05 -11.61
C GLU A 8 -0.59 -10.02 -10.59
N ILE A 9 -1.88 -10.05 -10.27
CA ILE A 9 -2.47 -9.24 -9.20
C ILE A 9 -1.81 -9.58 -7.86
N ALA A 10 -1.64 -10.86 -7.53
CA ALA A 10 -0.98 -11.28 -6.30
C ALA A 10 0.48 -10.78 -6.21
N ARG A 11 1.21 -10.78 -7.33
CA ARG A 11 2.57 -10.21 -7.41
C ARG A 11 2.57 -8.71 -7.20
N GLN A 12 1.67 -7.97 -7.85
CA GLN A 12 1.51 -6.53 -7.65
C GLN A 12 1.13 -6.20 -6.20
N LEU A 13 0.25 -7.00 -5.60
CA LEU A 13 -0.15 -6.86 -4.20
C LEU A 13 1.02 -7.03 -3.25
N ALA A 14 1.84 -8.06 -3.47
CA ALA A 14 3.05 -8.30 -2.68
C ALA A 14 4.03 -7.12 -2.78
N TRP A 15 4.22 -6.57 -3.98
CA TRP A 15 5.05 -5.39 -4.20
C TRP A 15 4.51 -4.15 -3.47
N LEU A 16 3.21 -3.84 -3.63
CA LEU A 16 2.57 -2.71 -2.96
C LEU A 16 2.61 -2.84 -1.44
N ARG A 17 2.36 -4.03 -0.89
CA ARG A 17 2.42 -4.30 0.55
C ARG A 17 3.84 -4.12 1.10
N ARG A 18 4.85 -4.50 0.32
CA ARG A 18 6.26 -4.27 0.68
C ARG A 18 6.59 -2.78 0.70
N GLU A 19 6.28 -2.07 -0.37
CA GLU A 19 6.48 -0.61 -0.47
C GLU A 19 5.75 0.12 0.67
N HIS A 20 4.53 -0.29 1.00
CA HIS A 20 3.75 0.27 2.10
C HIS A 20 4.45 0.08 3.45
N ARG A 21 5.03 -1.10 3.74
CA ARG A 21 5.79 -1.33 4.99
C ARG A 21 7.08 -0.52 5.03
N GLU A 22 7.80 -0.44 3.91
CA GLU A 22 9.04 0.33 3.83
C GLU A 22 8.76 1.82 4.07
N LEU A 23 7.69 2.35 3.46
CA LEU A 23 7.24 3.72 3.69
C LEU A 23 6.76 3.95 5.13
N ASP A 24 6.14 2.96 5.77
CA ASP A 24 5.72 3.07 7.16
C ASP A 24 6.91 3.16 8.12
N ALA A 25 7.90 2.30 7.92
CA ALA A 25 9.13 2.33 8.70
C ALA A 25 9.90 3.66 8.50
N GLU A 26 9.86 4.23 7.31
CA GLU A 26 10.44 5.56 7.04
C GLU A 26 9.68 6.66 7.78
N ILE A 27 8.34 6.63 7.76
CA ILE A 27 7.49 7.57 8.52
C ILE A 27 7.81 7.49 10.02
N GLU A 28 7.95 6.30 10.57
CA GLU A 28 8.29 6.10 11.99
C GLU A 28 9.66 6.66 12.33
N ARG A 29 10.67 6.44 11.47
CA ARG A 29 12.01 7.04 11.62
C ARG A 29 11.97 8.56 11.57
N CYS A 30 11.33 9.14 10.56
CA CYS A 30 11.19 10.59 10.43
C CYS A 30 10.45 11.18 11.64
N ALA A 31 9.38 10.53 12.10
CA ALA A 31 8.62 10.97 13.27
C ALA A 31 9.44 10.91 14.57
N ALA A 32 10.26 9.86 14.75
CA ALA A 32 11.15 9.72 15.91
C ALA A 32 12.25 10.79 15.94
N ASN A 33 12.74 11.21 14.78
CA ASN A 33 13.79 12.21 14.64
C ASN A 33 13.27 13.67 14.70
N ASN A 34 11.95 13.90 14.87
CA ASN A 34 11.30 15.21 14.66
C ASN A 34 11.68 15.84 13.31
N GLU A 35 11.83 15.00 12.27
CA GLU A 35 12.03 15.49 10.92
C GLU A 35 10.77 16.21 10.40
N ASP A 36 10.99 17.04 9.39
CA ASP A 36 10.02 17.96 8.79
C ASP A 36 8.60 17.37 8.72
N GLU A 37 7.68 17.96 9.51
CA GLU A 37 6.28 17.51 9.57
C GLU A 37 5.61 17.50 8.19
N LEU A 38 6.05 18.37 7.27
CA LEU A 38 5.55 18.42 5.91
C LEU A 38 5.92 17.16 5.13
N LEU A 39 7.15 16.65 5.31
CA LEU A 39 7.61 15.40 4.69
C LEU A 39 6.79 14.22 5.24
N VAL A 40 6.64 14.14 6.56
CA VAL A 40 5.82 13.10 7.21
C VAL A 40 4.38 13.13 6.70
N LYS A 41 3.77 14.31 6.55
CA LYS A 41 2.41 14.47 5.98
C LYS A 41 2.32 13.97 4.54
N ARG A 42 3.32 14.26 3.69
CA ARG A 42 3.38 13.78 2.31
C ARG A 42 3.54 12.25 2.24
N MET A 43 4.41 11.69 3.08
CA MET A 43 4.60 10.25 3.18
C MET A 43 3.33 9.54 3.63
N LYS A 44 2.63 10.06 4.65
CA LYS A 44 1.32 9.52 5.09
C LYS A 44 0.27 9.55 3.97
N LYS A 45 0.23 10.61 3.16
CA LYS A 45 -0.66 10.68 1.99
C LYS A 45 -0.31 9.59 0.95
N ARG A 46 0.99 9.36 0.69
CA ARG A 46 1.44 8.29 -0.21
C ARG A 46 1.12 6.90 0.37
N LYS A 47 1.24 6.72 1.69
CA LYS A 47 0.86 5.49 2.40
C LYS A 47 -0.63 5.19 2.24
N LEU A 48 -1.49 6.20 2.39
CA LEU A 48 -2.93 6.06 2.16
C LEU A 48 -3.23 5.62 0.72
N TRP A 49 -2.59 6.26 -0.27
CA TRP A 49 -2.76 5.86 -1.67
C TRP A 49 -2.33 4.40 -1.93
N LEU A 50 -1.19 3.97 -1.37
CA LEU A 50 -0.75 2.57 -1.46
C LEU A 50 -1.78 1.61 -0.84
N LYS A 51 -2.33 1.96 0.32
CA LYS A 51 -3.39 1.19 0.98
C LYS A 51 -4.63 1.09 0.09
N ASP A 52 -5.08 2.20 -0.49
CA ASP A 52 -6.26 2.22 -1.37
C ASP A 52 -6.04 1.36 -2.63
N CYS A 53 -4.83 1.40 -3.21
CA CYS A 53 -4.46 0.53 -4.32
C CYS A 53 -4.46 -0.96 -3.94
N ILE A 54 -3.94 -1.30 -2.75
CA ILE A 54 -3.96 -2.67 -2.21
C ILE A 54 -5.40 -3.14 -2.05
N THR A 55 -6.25 -2.35 -1.38
CA THR A 55 -7.67 -2.69 -1.18
C THR A 55 -8.38 -2.88 -2.52
N ARG A 56 -8.14 -1.99 -3.50
CA ARG A 56 -8.78 -2.10 -4.82
C ARG A 56 -8.35 -3.37 -5.58
N LEU A 57 -7.08 -3.76 -5.47
CA LEU A 57 -6.58 -5.00 -6.06
C LEU A 57 -7.06 -6.25 -5.31
N GLU A 58 -7.20 -6.18 -3.98
CA GLU A 58 -7.81 -7.24 -3.17
C GLU A 58 -9.28 -7.44 -3.52
N SER A 59 -10.04 -6.36 -3.66
CA SER A 59 -11.44 -6.40 -4.13
C SER A 59 -11.56 -6.87 -5.58
N ALA A 60 -10.54 -6.71 -6.41
CA ALA A 60 -10.52 -7.29 -7.75
C ALA A 60 -10.22 -8.80 -7.74
N LEU A 61 -9.53 -9.29 -6.69
CA LEU A 61 -9.19 -10.69 -6.51
C LEU A 61 -10.30 -11.48 -5.77
N ILE A 62 -11.05 -10.80 -4.90
CA ILE A 62 -12.18 -11.36 -4.14
C ILE A 62 -13.46 -10.87 -4.84
N PRO A 63 -14.22 -11.74 -5.53
CA PRO A 63 -15.51 -11.34 -6.08
C PRO A 63 -16.46 -11.02 -4.92
N ASP A 64 -16.61 -9.72 -4.65
CA ASP A 64 -17.56 -9.03 -3.77
C ASP A 64 -17.97 -9.71 -2.45
N GLU A 65 -17.66 -9.03 -1.34
CA GLU A 65 -18.71 -8.77 -0.35
C GLU A 65 -18.66 -7.26 0.00
N PRO A 66 -19.67 -6.46 -0.40
CA PRO A 66 -19.70 -5.03 -0.12
C PRO A 66 -19.96 -4.81 1.38
N ALA A 67 -19.17 -3.94 2.01
CA ALA A 67 -19.42 -3.40 3.35
C ALA A 67 -20.11 -2.04 3.27
#